data_AF-A0A966QF42-F1
#
_entry.id   AF-A0A966QF42-F1
#
_cell.length_a   1.000
_cell.length_b   1.000
_cell.length_c   1.000
_cell.angle_alpha   90.00
_cell.angle_beta   90.00
_cell.angle_gamma   90.00
#
_symmetry.space_group_name_H-M   'P 1'
#
loop_
_entity.id
_entity.type
_entity.pdbx_description
1 polymer ?
#
loop_
_entity_poly.entity_id
_entity_poly.type
_entity_poly.pdbx_seq_one_letter_code
_entity_poly.pdbx_strand_id
1 'polypeptide(L)'
;NGNRFKLVKDVEALNRLRESGMPTAGWLQLAESGLARFTLDQDSMDAICAQVWGLDGEGAFIPEVIDSYGTNFTTYNVVGDAQANLAKYNRTYKIGSNDAAGRTTARRGFSDPTLYVAKTTLPSVVEGYSFMIPLELIVRTPLEVWNPWGLNLIDGNPASGGSGAGTPASPWNAAYTQLWYNLLPPNFFSAGASDPADTTTGGVWIQASNGSAYPADNSGIFITIGGAADYRNPAGNVISTVFRQRYAIAPVWHEFTYANVQLNNFKNSVRALLKGIVSGSVSAADIDHIL
;
A
#
# COMPACT_ATOMS: atom_id res chain seq x y z
N ASN A 1 -11.18 24.76 1.16
CA ASN A 1 -10.70 23.37 1.06
C ASN A 1 -9.68 23.12 2.15
N GLY A 2 -10.12 22.60 3.30
CA GLY A 2 -9.23 22.21 4.39
C GLY A 2 -8.49 20.91 4.06
N ASN A 3 -7.29 20.73 4.61
CA ASN A 3 -6.54 19.49 4.49
C ASN A 3 -7.39 18.32 5.03
N ARG A 4 -7.63 17.30 4.20
CA ARG A 4 -8.49 16.14 4.51
C ARG A 4 -7.78 15.16 5.44
N PHE A 5 -6.45 15.10 5.37
CA PHE A 5 -5.63 14.29 6.27
C PHE A 5 -5.40 15.03 7.59
N LYS A 6 -5.61 14.32 8.70
CA LYS A 6 -5.46 14.82 10.06
C LYS A 6 -4.33 14.06 10.74
N LEU A 7 -3.49 14.78 11.47
CA LEU A 7 -2.48 14.16 12.32
C LEU A 7 -3.17 13.29 13.38
N VAL A 8 -2.75 12.02 13.47
CA VAL A 8 -3.09 11.14 14.58
C VAL A 8 -2.31 11.62 15.80
N LYS A 9 -3.01 12.17 16.78
CA LYS A 9 -2.41 12.65 18.05
C LYS A 9 -2.07 11.49 18.97
N ASP A 10 -1.07 10.73 18.56
CA ASP A 10 -0.53 9.62 19.33
C ASP A 10 0.55 10.11 20.29
N VAL A 11 0.31 9.91 21.59
CA VAL A 11 1.23 10.29 22.66
C VAL A 11 2.52 9.48 22.60
N GLU A 12 2.46 8.23 22.13
CA GLU A 12 3.64 7.37 22.05
C GLU A 12 4.63 7.89 21.00
N ALA A 13 4.15 8.19 19.79
CA ALA A 13 4.96 8.81 18.75
C ALA A 13 5.53 10.17 19.18
N LEU A 14 4.74 10.98 19.90
CA LEU A 14 5.22 12.25 20.45
C LEU A 14 6.34 12.06 21.49
N ASN A 15 6.22 11.06 22.37
CA ASN A 15 7.24 10.78 23.38
C ASN A 15 8.52 10.23 22.75
N ARG A 16 8.41 9.36 21.74
CA ARG A 16 9.58 8.91 20.96
C ARG A 16 10.32 10.07 20.32
N LEU A 17 9.61 11.06 19.77
CA LEU A 17 10.22 12.27 19.23
C LEU A 17 10.97 13.06 20.31
N ARG A 18 10.38 13.17 21.51
CA ARG A 18 10.99 13.87 22.65
C ARG A 18 12.26 13.19 23.15
N GLU A 19 12.25 11.87 23.19
CA GLU A 19 13.39 11.03 23.56
C GLU A 19 14.50 11.06 22.49
N SER A 20 14.14 11.28 21.22
CA SER A 20 15.09 11.37 20.09
C SER A 20 15.87 12.69 20.00
N GLY A 21 15.81 13.55 21.02
CA GLY A 21 16.57 14.81 21.09
C GLY A 21 15.75 16.09 20.96
N MET A 22 14.40 16.00 20.96
CA MET A 22 13.51 17.17 20.94
C MET A 22 12.58 17.21 22.16
N PRO A 23 13.10 17.38 23.39
CA PRO A 23 12.36 17.14 24.64
C PRO A 23 11.10 17.99 24.81
N THR A 24 11.02 19.15 24.17
CA THR A 24 9.87 20.07 24.20
C THR A 24 8.96 19.95 22.98
N ALA A 25 9.10 18.91 22.15
CA ALA A 25 8.29 18.73 20.95
C ALA A 25 6.79 18.71 21.27
N GLY A 26 6.02 19.45 20.47
CA GLY A 26 4.56 19.45 20.46
C GLY A 26 4.00 18.78 19.21
N TRP A 27 2.69 18.90 19.02
CA TRP A 27 1.99 18.27 17.88
C TRP A 27 2.42 18.80 16.52
N LEU A 28 2.86 20.07 16.44
CA LEU A 28 3.36 20.66 15.21
C LEU A 28 4.69 20.02 14.81
N GLN A 29 5.63 19.90 15.76
CA GLN A 29 6.91 19.24 15.52
C GLN A 29 6.73 17.75 15.21
N LEU A 30 5.74 17.09 15.83
CA LEU A 30 5.38 15.72 15.46
C LEU A 30 4.90 15.64 14.00
N ALA A 31 4.05 16.56 13.56
CA ALA A 31 3.53 16.59 12.18
C ALA A 31 4.61 16.75 11.11
N GLU A 32 5.71 17.42 11.45
CA GLU A 32 6.85 17.67 10.56
C GLU A 32 7.93 16.56 10.65
N SER A 33 7.79 15.63 11.60
CA SER A 33 8.75 14.55 11.83
C SER A 33 8.44 13.30 11.00
N GLY A 34 9.44 12.43 10.82
CA GLY A 34 9.26 11.10 10.24
C GLY A 34 8.42 10.13 11.10
N LEU A 35 8.02 10.53 12.31
CA LEU A 35 7.12 9.76 13.18
C LEU A 35 5.65 10.18 13.02
N ALA A 36 5.36 11.19 12.19
CA ALA A 36 4.00 11.65 11.92
C ALA A 36 3.16 10.52 11.33
N ARG A 37 1.95 10.32 11.87
CA ARG A 37 0.94 9.46 11.26
C ARG A 37 -0.28 10.30 10.92
N PHE A 38 -0.79 10.17 9.72
CA PHE A 38 -1.98 10.87 9.28
C PHE A 38 -3.11 9.89 9.05
N THR A 39 -4.34 10.33 9.31
CA THR A 39 -5.56 9.57 9.01
C THR A 39 -6.53 10.47 8.25
N LEU A 40 -7.36 9.85 7.44
CA LEU A 40 -8.52 10.51 6.86
C LEU A 40 -9.65 10.47 7.90
N ASP A 41 -10.33 11.59 8.12
CA ASP A 41 -11.51 11.58 8.98
C ASP A 41 -12.63 10.75 8.35
N GLN A 42 -13.47 10.18 9.21
CA GLN A 42 -14.48 9.22 8.78
C GLN A 42 -15.45 9.80 7.76
N ASP A 43 -15.82 11.08 7.88
CA ASP A 43 -16.75 11.72 6.96
C ASP A 43 -16.15 11.85 5.55
N SER A 44 -14.85 12.16 5.47
CA SER A 44 -14.14 12.16 4.18
C SER A 44 -14.00 10.76 3.60
N MET A 45 -13.80 9.73 4.43
CA MET A 45 -13.76 8.34 3.97
C MET A 45 -15.14 7.90 3.46
N ASP A 46 -16.21 8.16 4.23
CA ASP A 46 -17.59 7.86 3.86
C ASP A 46 -17.93 8.57 2.52
N ALA A 47 -17.49 9.81 2.33
CA ALA A 47 -17.69 10.56 1.09
C ALA A 47 -16.95 9.98 -0.12
N ILE A 48 -15.74 9.43 0.07
CA ILE A 48 -15.00 8.75 -1.00
C ILE A 48 -15.65 7.41 -1.32
N CYS A 49 -15.93 6.60 -0.30
CA CYS A 49 -16.54 5.28 -0.48
C CYS A 49 -17.94 5.38 -1.12
N ALA A 50 -18.72 6.41 -0.79
CA ALA A 50 -20.01 6.70 -1.42
C ALA A 50 -19.94 7.08 -2.91
N GLN A 51 -18.75 7.31 -3.47
CA GLN A 51 -18.56 7.51 -4.91
C GLN A 51 -18.34 6.18 -5.64
N VAL A 52 -17.97 5.11 -4.93
CA VAL A 52 -17.65 3.81 -5.51
C VAL A 52 -18.92 3.02 -5.78
N TRP A 53 -19.04 2.52 -7.01
CA TRP A 53 -20.12 1.64 -7.44
C TRP A 53 -19.90 0.22 -6.93
N GLY A 54 -20.99 -0.41 -6.47
CA GLY A 54 -21.05 -1.84 -6.20
C GLY A 54 -21.11 -2.67 -7.47
N LEU A 55 -21.51 -3.93 -7.35
CA LEU A 55 -21.40 -4.91 -8.43
C LEU A 55 -22.31 -4.65 -9.64
N ASP A 56 -23.41 -3.90 -9.50
CA ASP A 56 -24.27 -3.51 -10.62
C ASP A 56 -23.64 -2.41 -11.50
N GLY A 57 -22.57 -1.77 -11.03
CA GLY A 57 -21.81 -0.80 -11.80
C GLY A 57 -22.46 0.57 -11.92
N GLU A 58 -21.91 1.37 -12.84
CA GLU A 58 -22.26 2.77 -13.01
C GLU A 58 -23.69 2.97 -13.54
N GLY A 59 -24.42 3.91 -12.93
CA GLY A 59 -25.79 4.28 -13.32
C GLY A 59 -26.88 3.48 -12.63
N ALA A 60 -26.54 2.43 -11.86
CA ALA A 60 -27.51 1.68 -11.08
C ALA A 60 -28.14 2.53 -9.97
N PHE A 61 -29.43 2.32 -9.71
CA PHE A 61 -30.11 2.90 -8.56
C PHE A 61 -30.92 1.82 -7.85
N ILE A 62 -30.48 1.45 -6.66
CA ILE A 62 -31.15 0.44 -5.84
C ILE A 62 -31.63 1.10 -4.55
N PRO A 63 -32.93 1.38 -4.40
CA PRO A 63 -33.47 1.89 -3.14
C PRO A 63 -33.53 0.77 -2.10
N GLU A 64 -33.54 1.15 -0.83
CA GLU A 64 -33.84 0.21 0.26
C GLU A 64 -35.02 0.71 1.09
N VAL A 65 -35.89 -0.26 1.35
CA VAL A 65 -36.96 -0.19 2.33
C VAL A 65 -36.67 -1.27 3.36
N ILE A 66 -36.56 -0.85 4.62
CA ILE A 66 -36.36 -1.75 5.76
C ILE A 66 -37.74 -2.09 6.31
N ASP A 67 -38.11 -3.36 6.29
CA ASP A 67 -39.28 -3.85 7.03
C ASP A 67 -38.86 -4.10 8.47
N SER A 68 -39.45 -3.34 9.39
CA SER A 68 -39.34 -3.58 10.82
C SER A 68 -40.72 -3.78 11.40
N TYR A 69 -41.02 -5.02 11.78
CA TYR A 69 -42.29 -5.45 12.36
C TYR A 69 -43.53 -5.05 11.53
N GLY A 70 -43.45 -5.18 10.21
CA GLY A 70 -44.54 -4.85 9.28
C GLY A 70 -44.63 -3.37 8.93
N THR A 71 -43.69 -2.55 9.40
CA THR A 71 -43.58 -1.14 9.03
C THR A 71 -42.40 -0.94 8.09
N ASN A 72 -42.67 -0.34 6.93
CA ASN A 72 -41.69 -0.07 5.90
C ASN A 72 -41.04 1.29 6.09
N PHE A 73 -39.71 1.28 6.22
CA PHE A 73 -38.90 2.48 6.41
C PHE A 73 -38.00 2.73 5.22
N THR A 74 -38.22 3.84 4.52
CA THR A 74 -37.32 4.28 3.44
C THR A 74 -36.01 4.81 4.01
N THR A 75 -34.91 4.43 3.36
CA THR A 75 -33.57 4.93 3.70
C THR A 75 -33.17 6.14 2.84
N TYR A 76 -32.49 7.07 3.49
CA TYR A 76 -32.02 8.34 2.93
C TYR A 76 -30.53 8.49 3.17
N ASN A 77 -29.88 9.31 2.33
CA ASN A 77 -28.50 9.73 2.58
C ASN A 77 -28.42 10.46 3.92
N VAL A 78 -27.31 10.28 4.65
CA VAL A 78 -27.09 10.99 5.92
C VAL A 78 -26.86 12.49 5.67
N VAL A 79 -26.36 12.84 4.49
CA VAL A 79 -26.20 14.22 4.04
C VAL A 79 -27.30 14.52 3.01
N GLY A 80 -28.13 15.52 3.33
CA GLY A 80 -29.29 15.91 2.52
C GLY A 80 -30.52 15.02 2.75
N ASP A 81 -31.53 15.17 1.88
CA ASP A 81 -32.81 14.47 1.98
C ASP A 81 -33.10 13.56 0.76
N ALA A 82 -32.10 13.31 -0.08
CA ALA A 82 -32.23 12.40 -1.19
C ALA A 82 -32.29 10.93 -0.70
N GLN A 83 -33.12 10.12 -1.36
CA GLN A 83 -33.19 8.69 -1.09
C GLN A 83 -31.81 8.04 -1.29
N ALA A 84 -31.44 7.12 -0.40
CA ALA A 84 -30.14 6.47 -0.46
C ALA A 84 -30.06 5.56 -1.70
N ASN A 85 -28.99 5.71 -2.48
CA ASN A 85 -28.68 4.77 -3.57
C ASN A 85 -27.78 3.67 -3.03
N LEU A 86 -28.36 2.49 -2.77
CA LEU A 86 -27.60 1.37 -2.23
C LEU A 86 -26.79 0.62 -3.29
N ALA A 87 -26.88 0.97 -4.57
CA ALA A 87 -25.94 0.47 -5.56
C ALA A 87 -24.52 1.03 -5.35
N LYS A 88 -24.35 2.03 -4.48
CA LYS A 88 -23.05 2.57 -4.07
C LYS A 88 -22.71 2.14 -2.65
N TYR A 89 -21.41 2.02 -2.38
CA TYR A 89 -20.91 1.64 -1.07
C TYR A 89 -21.22 2.69 -0.02
N ASN A 90 -21.94 2.29 1.03
CA ASN A 90 -22.27 3.15 2.14
C ASN A 90 -22.19 2.36 3.45
N ARG A 91 -21.98 3.09 4.55
CA ARG A 91 -21.95 2.53 5.90
C ARG A 91 -23.05 3.12 6.77
N THR A 92 -23.48 4.33 6.47
CA THR A 92 -24.45 5.07 7.28
C THR A 92 -25.68 5.39 6.43
N TYR A 93 -26.84 5.39 7.06
CA TYR A 93 -28.09 5.78 6.43
C TYR A 93 -29.02 6.47 7.43
N LYS A 94 -29.93 7.29 6.92
CA LYS A 94 -31.00 7.92 7.69
C LYS A 94 -32.31 7.21 7.40
N ILE A 95 -33.10 6.96 8.44
CA ILE A 95 -34.49 6.51 8.37
C ILE A 95 -35.38 7.75 8.42
N GLY A 96 -36.42 7.79 7.57
CA GLY A 96 -37.34 8.94 7.47
C GLY A 96 -38.21 9.22 8.70
N SER A 97 -38.11 8.39 9.74
CA SER A 97 -38.88 8.48 10.98
C SER A 97 -37.98 8.26 12.18
N ASN A 98 -38.35 8.87 13.32
CA ASN A 98 -37.66 8.67 14.59
C ASN A 98 -37.87 7.24 15.09
N ASP A 99 -36.80 6.61 15.61
CA ASP A 99 -36.91 5.39 16.40
C ASP A 99 -37.50 5.68 17.80
N ALA A 100 -37.68 4.63 18.60
CA ALA A 100 -38.23 4.73 19.96
C ALA A 100 -37.41 5.63 20.90
N ALA A 101 -36.15 5.94 20.57
CA ALA A 101 -35.27 6.83 21.32
C ALA A 101 -35.01 8.16 20.60
N GLY A 102 -35.76 8.47 19.52
CA GLY A 102 -35.62 9.71 18.75
C GLY A 102 -34.47 9.73 17.75
N ARG A 103 -33.79 8.60 17.51
CA ARG A 103 -32.68 8.50 16.55
C ARG A 103 -33.22 8.22 15.16
N THR A 104 -32.60 8.86 14.17
CA THR A 104 -32.94 8.69 12.74
C THR A 104 -31.77 8.17 11.92
N THR A 105 -30.56 8.09 12.47
CA THR A 105 -29.37 7.63 11.75
C THR A 105 -28.90 6.29 12.31
N ALA A 106 -28.57 5.37 11.41
CA ALA A 106 -28.05 4.06 11.73
C ALA A 106 -26.81 3.73 10.91
N ARG A 107 -26.06 2.72 11.37
CA ARG A 107 -24.89 2.16 10.69
C ARG A 107 -25.19 0.74 10.21
N ARG A 108 -24.59 0.38 9.09
CA ARG A 108 -24.56 -0.98 8.54
C ARG A 108 -23.35 -1.70 9.14
N GLY A 109 -23.59 -2.90 9.69
CA GLY A 109 -22.56 -3.70 10.36
C GLY A 109 -22.50 -3.44 11.87
N PHE A 110 -22.40 -4.52 12.64
CA PHE A 110 -22.60 -4.49 14.10
C PHE A 110 -21.42 -3.88 14.88
N SER A 111 -20.21 -3.75 14.32
CA SER A 111 -19.04 -3.24 15.08
C SER A 111 -17.83 -2.76 14.25
N ASP A 112 -17.82 -2.84 12.91
CA ASP A 112 -16.62 -2.49 12.12
C ASP A 112 -16.75 -1.10 11.48
N PRO A 113 -15.91 -0.11 11.87
CA PRO A 113 -15.94 1.21 11.25
C PRO A 113 -15.40 1.23 9.80
N THR A 114 -14.70 0.19 9.34
CA THR A 114 -14.07 0.12 8.02
C THR A 114 -14.89 -0.63 6.97
N LEU A 115 -15.98 -1.28 7.36
CA LEU A 115 -16.81 -2.07 6.46
C LEU A 115 -17.89 -1.21 5.77
N TYR A 116 -17.91 -1.27 4.44
CA TYR A 116 -18.93 -0.64 3.61
C TYR A 116 -19.75 -1.69 2.87
N VAL A 117 -21.00 -1.34 2.57
CA VAL A 117 -21.96 -2.25 1.95
C VAL A 117 -22.63 -1.60 0.75
N ALA A 118 -22.80 -2.36 -0.33
CA ALA A 118 -23.64 -2.00 -1.47
C ALA A 118 -24.57 -3.16 -1.81
N LYS A 119 -25.85 -2.85 -2.08
CA LYS A 119 -26.81 -3.82 -2.62
C LYS A 119 -26.48 -4.16 -4.06
N THR A 120 -26.88 -5.35 -4.46
CA THR A 120 -26.77 -5.81 -5.83
C THR A 120 -27.98 -6.60 -6.28
N THR A 121 -28.28 -6.56 -7.58
CA THR A 121 -29.33 -7.37 -8.22
C THR A 121 -28.81 -8.71 -8.75
N LEU A 122 -27.50 -8.97 -8.66
CA LEU A 122 -26.89 -10.19 -9.16
C LEU A 122 -27.37 -11.42 -8.35
N PRO A 123 -27.98 -12.43 -9.01
CA PRO A 123 -28.53 -13.60 -8.32
C PRO A 123 -27.47 -14.52 -7.74
N SER A 124 -26.21 -14.39 -8.18
CA SER A 124 -25.06 -15.12 -7.64
C SER A 124 -24.56 -14.58 -6.31
N VAL A 125 -25.07 -13.44 -5.84
CA VAL A 125 -24.62 -12.80 -4.60
C VAL A 125 -25.62 -13.11 -3.49
N VAL A 126 -25.14 -13.77 -2.45
CA VAL A 126 -25.95 -14.16 -1.29
C VAL A 126 -26.55 -12.90 -0.64
N GLU A 127 -27.86 -12.94 -0.40
CA GLU A 127 -28.65 -11.85 0.18
C GLU A 127 -28.61 -10.51 -0.60
N GLY A 128 -28.01 -10.48 -1.79
CA GLY A 128 -27.95 -9.28 -2.62
C GLY A 128 -27.10 -8.15 -2.02
N TYR A 129 -26.07 -8.47 -1.23
CA TYR A 129 -25.13 -7.49 -0.67
C TYR A 129 -23.68 -7.81 -1.00
N SER A 130 -22.94 -6.77 -1.36
CA SER A 130 -21.49 -6.78 -1.57
C SER A 130 -20.82 -5.89 -0.54
N PHE A 131 -19.59 -6.23 -0.18
CA PHE A 131 -18.83 -5.59 0.89
C PHE A 131 -17.54 -4.98 0.35
N MET A 132 -17.08 -3.89 0.97
CA MET A 132 -15.82 -3.23 0.66
C MET A 132 -15.11 -2.82 1.95
N ILE A 133 -13.79 -2.99 1.95
CA ILE A 133 -12.88 -2.45 2.97
C ILE A 133 -11.90 -1.54 2.22
N PRO A 134 -11.80 -0.23 2.56
CA PRO A 134 -10.84 0.65 1.92
C PRO A 134 -9.43 0.29 2.39
N LEU A 135 -8.50 0.15 1.44
CA LEU A 135 -7.09 -0.14 1.72
C LEU A 135 -6.21 1.00 1.20
N GLU A 136 -5.19 1.35 1.98
CA GLU A 136 -4.08 2.17 1.51
C GLU A 136 -3.00 1.24 0.94
N LEU A 137 -2.58 1.50 -0.30
CA LEU A 137 -1.50 0.77 -0.94
C LEU A 137 -0.32 1.71 -1.19
N ILE A 138 0.79 1.46 -0.51
CA ILE A 138 2.07 2.11 -0.80
C ILE A 138 2.78 1.27 -1.85
N VAL A 139 2.72 1.70 -3.11
CA VAL A 139 3.41 1.03 -4.21
C VAL A 139 4.84 1.54 -4.29
N ARG A 140 5.79 0.66 -3.97
CA ARG A 140 7.22 0.95 -4.13
C ARG A 140 7.65 0.68 -5.55
N THR A 141 8.53 1.52 -6.07
CA THR A 141 9.07 1.30 -7.42
C THR A 141 10.00 0.09 -7.41
N PRO A 142 10.00 -0.76 -8.45
CA PRO A 142 10.95 -1.88 -8.53
C PRO A 142 12.42 -1.41 -8.62
N LEU A 143 12.63 -0.11 -8.86
CA LEU A 143 13.94 0.52 -8.90
C LEU A 143 14.63 0.59 -7.53
N GLU A 144 13.86 0.54 -6.43
CA GLU A 144 14.40 0.54 -5.08
C GLU A 144 15.43 -0.58 -4.88
N VAL A 145 15.19 -1.76 -5.45
CA VAL A 145 16.07 -2.93 -5.30
C VAL A 145 16.87 -3.25 -6.57
N TRP A 146 16.76 -2.41 -7.61
CA TRP A 146 17.43 -2.65 -8.87
C TRP A 146 18.92 -2.27 -8.76
N ASN A 147 19.77 -3.29 -8.65
CA ASN A 147 21.21 -3.17 -8.53
C ASN A 147 21.91 -3.68 -9.81
N PRO A 148 21.91 -2.91 -10.91
CA PRO A 148 22.46 -3.35 -12.19
C PRO A 148 23.98 -3.55 -12.18
N TRP A 149 24.68 -2.87 -11.27
CA TRP A 149 26.14 -2.92 -11.15
C TRP A 149 26.65 -4.03 -10.22
N GLY A 150 25.74 -4.72 -9.50
CA GLY A 150 26.14 -5.70 -8.50
C GLY A 150 26.95 -5.09 -7.35
N LEU A 151 26.57 -3.87 -6.94
CA LEU A 151 27.16 -3.13 -5.81
C LEU A 151 27.02 -3.95 -4.53
N ASN A 152 28.04 -3.88 -3.68
CA ASN A 152 27.97 -4.50 -2.36
C ASN A 152 26.88 -3.83 -1.53
N LEU A 153 26.12 -4.63 -0.79
CA LEU A 153 25.01 -4.19 0.05
C LEU A 153 25.28 -4.58 1.50
N ILE A 154 25.15 -3.63 2.41
CA ILE A 154 25.21 -3.89 3.85
C ILE A 154 23.91 -3.37 4.47
N ASP A 155 23.26 -4.22 5.26
CA ASP A 155 22.08 -3.82 6.01
C ASP A 155 22.48 -2.96 7.20
N GLY A 156 21.89 -1.77 7.34
CA GLY A 156 22.14 -0.87 8.45
C GLY A 156 22.66 0.52 8.06
N ASN A 157 23.20 1.21 9.06
CA ASN A 157 23.80 2.53 8.95
C ASN A 157 25.31 2.42 8.64
N PRO A 158 25.88 3.28 7.78
CA PRO A 158 27.33 3.32 7.51
C PRO A 158 28.21 3.49 8.76
N ALA A 159 27.69 4.03 9.85
CA ALA A 159 28.41 4.14 11.13
C ALA A 159 28.93 2.78 11.66
N SER A 160 28.37 1.66 11.20
CA SER A 160 28.70 0.31 11.65
C SER A 160 29.79 -0.41 10.84
N GLY A 161 30.40 0.24 9.84
CA GLY A 161 31.42 -0.40 9.00
C GLY A 161 31.68 0.25 7.64
N GLY A 162 31.20 1.46 7.41
CA GLY A 162 31.43 2.26 6.21
C GLY A 162 32.89 2.65 6.08
N SER A 163 33.44 2.50 4.89
CA SER A 163 34.78 3.00 4.56
C SER A 163 34.79 3.62 3.16
N GLY A 164 35.77 4.50 2.92
CA GLY A 164 35.89 5.27 1.68
C GLY A 164 35.16 6.62 1.73
N ALA A 165 35.47 7.48 0.75
CA ALA A 165 34.94 8.84 0.65
C ALA A 165 33.88 9.01 -0.47
N GLY A 166 33.48 7.92 -1.14
CA GLY A 166 32.49 7.96 -2.23
C GLY A 166 33.05 8.54 -3.53
N THR A 167 34.38 8.61 -3.67
CA THR A 167 35.08 9.14 -4.85
C THR A 167 35.67 8.00 -5.69
N PRO A 168 36.00 8.21 -6.99
CA PRO A 168 36.64 7.16 -7.79
C PRO A 168 37.94 6.64 -7.16
N ALA A 169 38.71 7.51 -6.50
CA ALA A 169 39.98 7.15 -5.85
C ALA A 169 39.80 6.52 -4.47
N SER A 170 38.65 6.72 -3.83
CA SER A 170 38.30 6.18 -2.52
C SER A 170 36.80 5.87 -2.51
N PRO A 171 36.37 4.78 -3.19
CA PRO A 171 34.97 4.43 -3.29
C PRO A 171 34.44 3.93 -1.95
N TRP A 172 33.15 4.10 -1.71
CA TRP A 172 32.48 3.45 -0.60
C TRP A 172 32.56 1.93 -0.73
N ASN A 173 32.74 1.23 0.38
CA ASN A 173 32.81 -0.22 0.40
C ASN A 173 31.48 -0.91 0.06
N ALA A 174 30.34 -0.26 0.34
CA ALA A 174 29.00 -0.76 0.05
C ALA A 174 27.96 0.37 0.01
N ALA A 175 26.81 0.07 -0.56
CA ALA A 175 25.57 0.81 -0.33
C ALA A 175 24.90 0.30 0.95
N TYR A 176 24.30 1.21 1.72
CA TYR A 176 23.76 0.93 3.05
C TYR A 176 22.23 1.14 3.05
N THR A 177 21.47 0.23 3.67
CA THR A 177 20.00 0.22 3.56
C THR A 177 19.29 1.30 4.38
N GLN A 178 19.93 1.85 5.43
CA GLN A 178 19.31 2.88 6.29
C GLN A 178 19.69 4.32 5.92
N LEU A 179 20.89 4.51 5.38
CA LEU A 179 21.44 5.79 4.91
C LEU A 179 22.41 5.47 3.79
N TRP A 180 22.53 6.32 2.76
CA TRP A 180 23.42 6.07 1.61
C TRP A 180 23.01 4.84 0.78
N TYR A 181 21.71 4.73 0.52
CA TYR A 181 21.15 3.71 -0.35
C TYR A 181 21.23 4.19 -1.81
N ASN A 182 22.37 3.94 -2.45
CA ASN A 182 22.67 4.43 -3.80
C ASN A 182 22.91 3.25 -4.74
N LEU A 183 21.89 2.88 -5.53
CA LEU A 183 21.94 1.76 -6.47
C LEU A 183 21.71 2.16 -7.92
N LEU A 184 21.09 3.32 -8.15
CA LEU A 184 20.69 3.74 -9.48
C LEU A 184 21.91 4.19 -10.29
N PRO A 185 22.02 3.85 -11.58
CA PRO A 185 23.01 4.49 -12.43
C PRO A 185 22.82 6.02 -12.45
N PRO A 186 23.90 6.82 -12.43
CA PRO A 186 23.81 8.27 -12.51
C PRO A 186 23.09 8.71 -13.78
N ASN A 187 22.33 9.81 -13.69
CA ASN A 187 21.56 10.35 -14.81
C ASN A 187 20.50 9.39 -15.39
N PHE A 188 20.06 8.38 -14.62
CA PHE A 188 18.95 7.52 -15.05
C PHE A 188 17.63 8.31 -15.22
N PHE A 189 17.44 9.35 -14.40
CA PHE A 189 16.41 10.38 -14.60
C PHE A 189 17.07 11.71 -14.99
N SER A 190 16.40 12.51 -15.83
CA SER A 190 16.90 13.87 -16.10
C SER A 190 16.75 14.68 -14.83
N ALA A 191 17.78 15.47 -14.50
CA ALA A 191 17.74 16.32 -13.33
C ALA A 191 16.48 17.21 -13.41
N GLY A 192 15.60 17.09 -12.41
CA GLY A 192 14.60 18.12 -12.14
C GLY A 192 15.28 19.44 -11.76
N ALA A 193 14.51 20.52 -11.70
CA ALA A 193 15.02 21.85 -11.34
C ALA A 193 15.92 21.77 -10.10
N SER A 194 17.15 22.27 -10.26
CA SER A 194 18.22 22.25 -9.27
C SER A 194 17.74 22.60 -7.86
N ASP A 195 17.90 21.66 -6.93
CA ASP A 195 18.16 22.00 -5.53
C ASP A 195 19.66 22.30 -5.41
N PRO A 196 20.07 23.51 -4.96
CA PRO A 196 21.46 23.87 -4.78
C PRO A 196 22.23 23.05 -3.73
N ALA A 197 21.57 22.14 -2.99
CA ALA A 197 22.20 21.39 -1.91
C ALA A 197 22.89 20.07 -2.32
N ASP A 198 22.66 19.54 -3.53
CA ASP A 198 23.21 18.22 -3.95
C ASP A 198 24.14 18.33 -5.16
N THR A 199 25.27 19.02 -4.95
CA THR A 199 26.33 19.17 -5.96
C THR A 199 27.37 18.06 -5.86
N THR A 200 27.13 16.94 -6.54
CA THR A 200 28.20 16.24 -7.27
C THR A 200 27.61 15.56 -8.50
N THR A 201 27.78 16.22 -9.64
CA THR A 201 27.42 15.72 -10.97
C THR A 201 28.10 14.38 -11.21
N GLY A 202 27.36 13.27 -11.02
CA GLY A 202 27.86 11.91 -11.27
C GLY A 202 27.62 10.87 -10.18
N GLY A 203 26.97 11.20 -9.06
CA GLY A 203 26.70 10.24 -7.99
C GLY A 203 27.95 9.82 -7.19
N VAL A 204 27.76 8.91 -6.23
CA VAL A 204 28.81 8.39 -5.35
C VAL A 204 29.38 7.08 -5.87
N TRP A 205 30.69 6.88 -5.76
CA TRP A 205 31.35 5.66 -6.22
C TRP A 205 31.33 4.57 -5.17
N ILE A 206 30.83 3.39 -5.54
CA ILE A 206 30.63 2.25 -4.62
C ILE A 206 31.28 1.00 -5.20
N GLN A 207 31.93 0.22 -4.36
CA GLN A 207 32.52 -1.06 -4.71
C GLN A 207 31.45 -2.10 -5.09
N ALA A 208 31.73 -2.83 -6.16
CA ALA A 208 30.94 -3.96 -6.60
C ALA A 208 31.63 -5.28 -6.27
N SER A 209 30.82 -6.34 -6.29
CA SER A 209 31.26 -7.72 -6.09
C SER A 209 32.32 -8.19 -7.10
N ASN A 210 32.44 -7.53 -8.25
CA ASN A 210 33.46 -7.82 -9.26
C ASN A 210 34.82 -7.14 -8.98
N GLY A 211 34.98 -6.46 -7.84
CA GLY A 211 36.21 -5.77 -7.44
C GLY A 211 36.43 -4.40 -8.09
N SER A 212 35.54 -3.98 -9.00
CA SER A 212 35.52 -2.62 -9.55
C SER A 212 34.62 -1.70 -8.71
N ALA A 213 34.71 -0.40 -8.95
CA ALA A 213 33.76 0.58 -8.38
C ALA A 213 32.98 1.26 -9.50
N TYR A 214 31.70 1.53 -9.24
CA TYR A 214 30.80 2.21 -10.17
C TYR A 214 30.15 3.41 -9.52
N PRO A 215 29.89 4.48 -10.27
CA PRO A 215 29.11 5.59 -9.76
C PRO A 215 27.64 5.18 -9.63
N ALA A 216 26.99 5.61 -8.55
CA ALA A 216 25.60 5.33 -8.26
C ALA A 216 24.90 6.55 -7.61
N ASP A 217 23.62 6.69 -7.88
CA ASP A 217 22.74 7.76 -7.44
C ASP A 217 21.69 7.22 -6.46
N ASN A 218 21.01 8.13 -5.76
CA ASN A 218 20.06 7.84 -4.70
C ASN A 218 18.94 6.92 -5.21
N SER A 219 18.83 5.74 -4.61
CA SER A 219 17.72 4.80 -4.77
C SER A 219 16.89 4.83 -3.48
N GLY A 220 15.58 4.97 -3.57
CA GLY A 220 14.75 5.06 -2.37
C GLY A 220 13.26 4.90 -2.68
N ILE A 221 12.47 4.86 -1.60
CA ILE A 221 11.01 4.72 -1.65
C ILE A 221 10.37 5.88 -2.44
N PHE A 222 11.00 7.06 -2.41
CA PHE A 222 10.70 8.21 -3.24
C PHE A 222 11.99 8.71 -3.90
N ILE A 223 11.91 8.99 -5.20
CA ILE A 223 12.94 9.69 -5.97
C ILE A 223 12.28 10.92 -6.59
N THR A 224 12.96 12.07 -6.59
CA THR A 224 12.45 13.25 -7.29
C THR A 224 12.60 13.00 -8.79
N ILE A 225 11.49 12.60 -9.42
CA ILE A 225 11.46 12.25 -10.85
C ILE A 225 11.42 13.56 -11.66
N GLY A 226 12.54 13.93 -12.28
CA GLY A 226 12.51 14.78 -13.47
C GLY A 226 12.05 13.98 -14.70
N GLY A 227 11.97 14.61 -15.88
CA GLY A 227 11.68 13.88 -17.12
C GLY A 227 12.62 12.67 -17.30
N ALA A 228 12.24 11.66 -18.07
CA ALA A 228 13.18 10.60 -18.45
C ALA A 228 14.39 11.23 -19.16
N ALA A 229 15.62 10.95 -18.69
CA ALA A 229 16.83 11.28 -19.46
C ALA A 229 16.99 10.30 -20.63
N ASP A 230 17.80 10.67 -21.62
CA ASP A 230 18.23 9.77 -22.68
C ASP A 230 18.98 8.56 -22.08
N TYR A 231 18.39 7.37 -22.13
CA TYR A 231 19.12 6.13 -21.83
C TYR A 231 20.10 5.85 -22.96
N ARG A 232 21.40 5.78 -22.65
CA ARG A 232 22.48 5.57 -23.63
C ARG A 232 23.17 4.23 -23.42
N ASN A 233 23.62 3.62 -24.51
CA ASN A 233 24.44 2.41 -24.47
C ASN A 233 25.89 2.75 -24.06
N PRO A 234 26.75 1.75 -23.78
CA PRO A 234 28.17 1.98 -23.46
C PRO A 234 28.98 2.71 -24.54
N ALA A 235 28.49 2.75 -25.79
CA ALA A 235 29.09 3.50 -26.89
C ALA A 235 28.55 4.95 -27.02
N GLY A 236 27.70 5.40 -26.09
CA GLY A 236 27.13 6.75 -26.05
C GLY A 236 25.86 6.97 -26.89
N ASN A 237 25.36 5.95 -27.59
CA ASN A 237 24.17 6.04 -28.44
C ASN A 237 22.88 6.01 -27.61
N VAL A 238 21.92 6.88 -27.92
CA VAL A 238 20.59 6.90 -27.27
C VAL A 238 19.79 5.67 -27.68
N ILE A 239 19.37 4.87 -26.70
CA ILE A 239 18.51 3.69 -26.85
C ILE A 239 17.05 4.02 -26.53
N SER A 240 16.79 4.90 -25.56
CA SER A 240 15.41 5.30 -25.19
C SER A 240 15.37 6.72 -24.64
N THR A 241 14.37 7.49 -25.05
CA THR A 241 14.07 8.83 -24.53
C THR A 241 12.78 8.84 -23.68
N VAL A 242 12.15 7.67 -23.51
CA VAL A 242 10.87 7.52 -22.82
C VAL A 242 10.95 6.32 -21.87
N PHE A 243 10.96 6.59 -20.57
CA PHE A 243 10.70 5.57 -19.57
C PHE A 243 9.23 5.61 -19.17
N ARG A 244 8.44 4.62 -19.63
CA ARG A 244 7.11 4.39 -19.06
C ARG A 244 7.29 3.76 -17.69
N GLN A 245 6.99 4.52 -16.64
CA GLN A 245 6.80 3.95 -15.31
C GLN A 245 5.51 3.13 -15.35
N ARG A 246 5.66 1.81 -15.48
CA ARG A 246 4.57 0.90 -15.15
C ARG A 246 4.70 0.59 -13.68
N TYR A 247 3.73 1.02 -12.88
CA TYR A 247 3.56 0.44 -11.57
C TYR A 247 3.31 -1.05 -11.79
N ALA A 248 4.20 -1.89 -11.29
CA ALA A 248 3.95 -3.31 -11.24
C ALA A 248 2.77 -3.51 -10.29
N ILE A 249 1.56 -3.59 -10.85
CA ILE A 249 0.48 -4.31 -10.18
C ILE A 249 0.95 -5.75 -10.25
N ALA A 250 1.56 -6.23 -9.17
CA ALA A 250 1.86 -7.65 -9.05
C ALA A 250 0.53 -8.37 -9.33
N PRO A 251 0.49 -9.34 -10.26
CA PRO A 251 -0.71 -10.15 -10.40
C PRO A 251 -1.01 -10.73 -9.01
N VAL A 252 -2.29 -10.90 -8.71
CA VAL A 252 -2.87 -11.50 -7.49
C VAL A 252 -2.51 -13.00 -7.41
N TRP A 253 -1.30 -13.36 -7.81
CA TRP A 253 -0.71 -14.69 -7.78
C TRP A 253 -0.05 -14.96 -6.41
N HIS A 254 0.20 -13.91 -5.62
CA HIS A 254 0.81 -13.99 -4.29
C HIS A 254 -0.13 -13.69 -3.13
N GLU A 255 -1.37 -13.27 -3.40
CA GLU A 255 -2.33 -13.02 -2.33
C GLU A 255 -3.19 -14.26 -2.07
N PHE A 256 -3.55 -14.40 -0.79
CA PHE A 256 -4.36 -15.44 -0.16
C PHE A 256 -5.80 -15.51 -0.70
N THR A 257 -5.96 -15.54 -2.02
CA THR A 257 -7.25 -15.84 -2.64
C THR A 257 -7.68 -17.22 -2.20
N TYR A 258 -8.99 -17.37 -1.94
CA TYR A 258 -9.56 -18.62 -1.46
C TYR A 258 -9.17 -19.83 -2.33
N ALA A 259 -9.18 -19.65 -3.67
CA ALA A 259 -8.77 -20.69 -4.61
C ALA A 259 -7.29 -21.08 -4.48
N ASN A 260 -6.39 -20.12 -4.27
CA ASN A 260 -4.95 -20.39 -4.13
C ASN A 260 -4.63 -21.01 -2.76
N VAL A 261 -5.33 -20.61 -1.71
CA VAL A 261 -5.24 -21.24 -0.38
C VAL A 261 -5.70 -22.70 -0.46
N GLN A 262 -6.82 -22.98 -1.13
CA GLN A 262 -7.26 -24.35 -1.39
C GLN A 262 -6.23 -25.17 -2.16
N LEU A 263 -5.65 -24.62 -3.24
CA LEU A 263 -4.64 -25.29 -4.04
C LEU A 263 -3.36 -25.57 -3.23
N ASN A 264 -2.90 -24.63 -2.41
CA ASN A 264 -1.71 -24.80 -1.58
C ASN A 264 -1.95 -25.81 -0.44
N ASN A 265 -3.13 -25.78 0.18
CA ASN A 265 -3.53 -26.79 1.16
C ASN A 265 -3.57 -28.18 0.52
N PHE A 266 -4.16 -28.31 -0.67
CA PHE A 266 -4.16 -29.56 -1.42
C PHE A 266 -2.74 -30.06 -1.72
N LYS A 267 -1.85 -29.20 -2.24
CA LYS A 267 -0.44 -29.56 -2.48
C LYS A 267 0.26 -30.01 -1.21
N ASN A 268 0.02 -29.36 -0.08
CA ASN A 268 0.61 -29.71 1.20
C ASN A 268 0.07 -31.04 1.72
N SER A 269 -1.23 -31.29 1.62
CA SER A 269 -1.85 -32.57 2.00
C SER A 269 -1.33 -33.73 1.14
N VAL A 270 -1.25 -33.56 -0.18
CA VAL A 270 -0.67 -34.56 -1.09
C VAL A 270 0.80 -34.80 -0.75
N ARG A 271 1.58 -33.74 -0.49
CA ARG A 271 2.98 -33.86 -0.10
C ARG A 271 3.16 -34.63 1.21
N ALA A 272 2.32 -34.36 2.20
CA ALA A 272 2.34 -35.07 3.49
C ALA A 272 1.96 -36.55 3.31
N LEU A 273 0.93 -36.84 2.52
CA LEU A 273 0.52 -38.20 2.18
C LEU A 273 1.65 -38.98 1.51
N LEU A 274 2.28 -38.42 0.47
CA LEU A 274 3.38 -39.08 -0.23
C LEU A 274 4.58 -39.34 0.68
N LYS A 275 4.93 -38.38 1.53
CA LYS A 275 5.99 -38.58 2.53
C LYS A 275 5.62 -39.69 3.53
N GLY A 276 4.38 -39.72 3.97
CA GLY A 276 3.86 -40.72 4.90
C GLY A 276 3.80 -42.14 4.32
N ILE A 277 3.45 -42.27 3.02
CA ILE A 277 3.53 -43.54 2.29
C ILE A 277 4.97 -44.04 2.23
N VAL A 278 5.92 -43.15 1.90
CA VAL A 278 7.35 -43.50 1.84
C VAL A 278 7.89 -43.88 3.21
N SER A 279 7.43 -43.25 4.30
CA SER A 279 7.82 -43.61 5.67
C SER A 279 7.04 -44.78 6.26
N GLY A 280 6.08 -45.37 5.53
CA GLY A 280 5.24 -46.47 6.01
C GLY A 280 4.29 -46.10 7.15
N SER A 281 4.02 -44.80 7.35
CA SER A 281 3.25 -44.27 8.48
C SER A 281 1.80 -43.92 8.11
N VAL A 282 1.32 -44.39 6.96
CA VAL A 282 0.01 -44.07 6.40
C VAL A 282 -0.70 -45.37 6.02
N SER A 283 -1.95 -45.52 6.44
CA SER A 283 -2.80 -46.67 6.12
C SER A 283 -3.67 -46.43 4.89
N ALA A 284 -4.30 -47.48 4.36
CA ALA A 284 -5.27 -47.35 3.27
C ALA A 284 -6.48 -46.46 3.65
N ALA A 285 -6.91 -46.52 4.92
CA ALA A 285 -8.00 -45.68 5.42
C ALA A 285 -7.61 -44.18 5.47
N ASP A 286 -6.34 -43.87 5.73
CA ASP A 286 -5.83 -42.49 5.72
C ASP A 286 -5.77 -41.92 4.29
N ILE A 287 -5.55 -42.77 3.29
CA ILE A 287 -5.58 -42.39 1.86
C ILE A 287 -7.02 -42.03 1.45
N ASP A 288 -7.99 -42.88 1.80
CA ASP A 288 -9.41 -42.70 1.45
C ASP A 288 -10.06 -41.50 2.15
N HIS A 289 -9.52 -41.05 3.30
CA HIS A 289 -10.03 -39.87 4.00
C HIS A 289 -9.46 -38.54 3.46
N ILE A 290 -8.35 -38.57 2.72
CA ILE A 290 -7.67 -37.38 2.18
C ILE A 290 -8.07 -37.10 0.72
N LEU A 291 -8.44 -38.13 -0.03
CA LEU A 291 -8.88 -38.05 -1.43
C LEU A 291 -10.40 -37.98 -1.54
#